data_AF-A0AA86N7F3-F1
#
_entry.id   AF-A0AA86N7F3-F1
#
_cell.length_a   1.000
_cell.length_b   1.000
_cell.length_c   1.000
_cell.angle_alpha   90.00
_cell.angle_beta   90.00
_cell.angle_gamma   90.00
#
_symmetry.space_group_name_H-M   'P 1'
#
loop_
_entity.id
_entity.type
_entity.pdbx_description
1 polymer ?
#
loop_
_entity_poly.entity_id
_entity_poly.type
_entity_poly.pdbx_seq_one_letter_code
_entity_poly.pdbx_strand_id
1 'polypeptide(L)'
;MSVSNIKVQYLEIKEGQEKLIQKLDLILRQLSPDEKQKNVLWTETEHAKFLELVNKFGKNKLSEIAKHIPSKNVQQVASHAQKFFLRLGGWVRKNVDMSRANASEQISQYLTQHGLKGEGLKQVIVSFSDY
;
A
#
# COMPACT_ATOMS: atom_id res chain seq x y z
N MET A 1 12.39 -46.60 42.71
CA MET A 1 11.64 -45.35 42.40
C MET A 1 10.68 -45.68 41.26
N SER A 2 9.37 -45.59 41.49
CA SER A 2 8.35 -46.09 40.56
C SER A 2 8.25 -45.24 39.29
N VAL A 3 8.06 -45.89 38.13
CA VAL A 3 7.89 -45.27 36.80
C VAL A 3 6.78 -44.21 36.79
N SER A 4 5.79 -44.35 37.68
CA SER A 4 4.71 -43.39 37.90
C SER A 4 5.21 -42.00 38.34
N ASN A 5 6.29 -41.90 39.11
CA ASN A 5 6.80 -40.62 39.61
C ASN A 5 7.48 -39.79 38.50
N ILE A 6 8.19 -40.46 37.59
CA ILE A 6 8.85 -39.82 36.44
C ILE A 6 7.80 -39.33 35.43
N LYS A 7 6.71 -40.10 35.24
CA LYS A 7 5.61 -39.71 34.35
C LYS A 7 4.92 -38.44 34.85
N VAL A 8 4.66 -38.35 36.16
CA VAL A 8 4.04 -37.17 36.78
C VAL A 8 4.95 -35.95 36.64
N GLN A 9 6.23 -36.07 36.97
CA GLN A 9 7.20 -34.99 36.81
C GLN A 9 7.32 -34.52 35.35
N TYR A 10 7.30 -35.44 34.38
CA TYR A 10 7.29 -35.10 32.95
C TYR A 10 6.05 -34.28 32.55
N LEU A 11 4.88 -34.66 33.03
CA LEU A 11 3.63 -33.96 32.72
C LEU A 11 3.62 -32.54 33.31
N GLU A 12 4.10 -32.36 34.54
CA GLU A 12 4.24 -31.06 35.18
C GLU A 12 5.20 -30.13 34.41
N ILE A 13 6.35 -30.66 33.98
CA ILE A 13 7.32 -29.93 33.16
C ILE A 13 6.70 -29.55 31.81
N LYS A 14 6.00 -30.48 31.16
CA LYS A 14 5.34 -30.23 29.88
C LYS A 14 4.27 -29.15 29.99
N GLU A 15 3.45 -29.19 31.04
CA GLU A 15 2.43 -28.18 31.30
C GLU A 15 3.07 -26.80 31.57
N GLY A 16 4.19 -26.75 32.29
CA GLY A 16 4.98 -25.55 32.49
C GLY A 16 5.51 -24.95 31.18
N GLN A 17 6.01 -25.80 30.26
CA GLN A 17 6.45 -25.38 28.94
C GLN A 17 5.30 -24.85 28.08
N GLU A 18 4.14 -25.50 28.09
CA GLU A 18 2.96 -25.04 27.36
C GLU A 18 2.49 -23.67 27.85
N LYS A 19 2.49 -23.43 29.17
CA LYS A 19 2.18 -22.11 29.75
C LYS A 19 3.19 -21.04 29.30
N LEU A 20 4.47 -21.38 29.21
CA LEU A 20 5.50 -20.47 28.73
C LEU A 20 5.32 -20.12 27.25
N ILE A 21 5.02 -21.12 26.40
CA ILE A 21 4.74 -20.93 24.98
C ILE A 21 3.53 -20.01 24.79
N GLN A 22 2.44 -20.23 25.53
CA GLN A 22 1.26 -19.37 25.49
C GLN A 22 1.56 -17.93 25.91
N LYS A 23 2.41 -17.75 26.94
CA LYS A 23 2.83 -16.40 27.38
C LYS A 23 3.71 -15.71 26.33
N LEU A 24 4.59 -16.44 25.66
CA LEU A 24 5.43 -15.91 24.59
C LEU A 24 4.57 -15.48 23.39
N ASP A 25 3.58 -16.27 22.98
CA ASP A 25 2.66 -15.91 21.90
C ASP A 25 1.90 -14.62 22.21
N LEU A 26 1.41 -14.50 23.45
CA LEU A 26 0.73 -13.29 23.92
C LEU A 26 1.64 -12.06 23.87
N ILE A 27 2.90 -12.18 24.31
CA ILE A 27 3.87 -11.09 24.27
C ILE A 27 4.22 -10.72 22.82
N LEU A 28 4.48 -11.71 21.96
CA LEU A 28 4.77 -11.47 20.54
C LEU A 28 3.60 -10.78 19.83
N ARG A 29 2.37 -11.12 20.20
CA ARG A 29 1.16 -10.47 19.68
C ARG A 29 0.96 -9.05 20.20
N GLN A 30 1.38 -8.75 21.43
CA GLN A 30 1.39 -7.39 22.00
C GLN A 30 2.53 -6.52 21.44
N LEU A 31 3.66 -7.15 21.11
CA LEU A 31 4.84 -6.49 20.53
C LEU A 31 4.73 -6.30 19.01
N SER A 32 3.80 -6.97 18.33
CA SER A 32 3.50 -6.75 16.92
C SER A 32 2.50 -5.59 16.78
N PRO A 33 2.92 -4.36 16.43
CA PRO A 33 2.03 -3.21 16.31
C PRO A 33 1.14 -3.27 15.07
N ASP A 34 1.29 -4.30 14.22
CA ASP A 34 1.10 -4.18 12.77
C ASP A 34 0.04 -5.08 12.16
N GLU A 35 -0.92 -5.60 12.93
CA GLU A 35 -2.13 -6.17 12.32
C GLU A 35 -3.27 -5.17 12.23
N LYS A 36 -3.38 -4.24 13.19
CA LYS A 36 -4.39 -3.17 13.18
C LYS A 36 -3.94 -1.92 12.41
N GLN A 37 -2.64 -1.75 12.17
CA GLN A 37 -2.10 -0.68 11.33
C GLN A 37 -2.14 -0.98 9.82
N LYS A 38 -2.61 -2.17 9.39
CA LYS A 38 -2.68 -2.54 7.96
C LYS A 38 -3.62 -1.65 7.13
N ASN A 39 -4.47 -0.83 7.76
CA ASN A 39 -5.18 0.28 7.12
C ASN A 39 -4.40 1.58 7.24
N VAL A 40 -3.18 1.64 6.69
CA VAL A 40 -2.45 2.91 6.62
C VAL A 40 -3.18 3.82 5.63
N LEU A 41 -3.99 4.73 6.16
CA LEU A 41 -4.64 5.79 5.40
C LEU A 41 -3.56 6.66 4.75
N TRP A 42 -3.73 6.99 3.48
CA TRP A 42 -2.87 7.95 2.80
C TRP A 42 -3.25 9.34 3.25
N THR A 43 -2.32 10.03 3.90
CA THR A 43 -2.49 11.44 4.24
C THR A 43 -2.34 12.30 2.98
N GLU A 44 -2.89 13.51 3.00
CA GLU A 44 -2.78 14.45 1.89
C GLU A 44 -1.32 14.78 1.54
N THR A 45 -0.46 14.91 2.56
CA THR A 45 0.97 15.21 2.38
C THR A 45 1.73 14.05 1.72
N GLU A 46 1.46 12.81 2.13
CA GLU A 46 2.03 11.63 1.50
C GLU A 46 1.53 11.47 0.06
N HIS A 47 0.25 11.74 -0.18
CA HIS A 47 -0.31 11.66 -1.51
C HIS A 47 0.26 12.74 -2.44
N ALA A 48 0.39 13.98 -1.97
CA ALA A 48 1.03 15.06 -2.72
C ALA A 48 2.47 14.68 -3.10
N LYS A 49 3.23 14.12 -2.14
CA LYS A 49 4.59 13.62 -2.40
C LYS A 49 4.60 12.48 -3.42
N PHE A 50 3.64 11.55 -3.33
CA PHE A 50 3.48 10.51 -4.33
C PHE A 50 3.29 11.09 -5.74
N LEU A 51 2.43 12.10 -5.92
CA LEU A 51 2.19 12.72 -7.22
C LEU A 51 3.44 13.45 -7.76
N GLU A 52 4.17 14.15 -6.88
CA GLU A 52 5.45 14.78 -7.22
C GLU A 52 6.46 13.76 -7.73
N LEU A 53 6.58 12.63 -7.04
CA LEU A 53 7.51 11.57 -7.38
C LEU A 53 7.09 10.81 -8.65
N VAL A 54 5.78 10.63 -8.88
CA VAL A 54 5.25 10.09 -10.15
C VAL A 54 5.58 11.04 -11.30
N ASN A 55 5.51 12.35 -11.09
CA ASN A 55 5.94 13.32 -12.08
C ASN A 55 7.46 13.24 -12.36
N LYS A 56 8.28 13.05 -11.32
CA LYS A 56 9.73 13.01 -11.44
C LYS A 56 10.28 11.70 -12.04
N PHE A 57 9.77 10.56 -11.61
CA PHE A 57 10.31 9.23 -11.96
C PHE A 57 9.47 8.46 -12.97
N GLY A 58 8.22 8.90 -13.20
CA GLY A 58 7.24 8.19 -14.03
C GLY A 58 6.47 7.11 -13.27
N LYS A 59 5.36 6.65 -13.88
CA LYS A 59 4.41 5.72 -13.24
C LYS A 59 4.99 4.34 -12.93
N ASN A 60 6.02 3.92 -13.67
CA ASN A 60 6.58 2.56 -13.62
C ASN A 60 7.64 2.39 -12.52
N LYS A 61 8.19 3.49 -11.97
CA LYS A 61 9.31 3.44 -11.00
C LYS A 61 8.83 3.49 -9.55
N LEU A 62 7.87 2.63 -9.20
CA LEU A 62 7.23 2.59 -7.87
C LEU A 62 8.23 2.28 -6.74
N SER A 63 9.23 1.44 -7.01
CA SER A 63 10.31 1.16 -6.05
C SER A 63 11.13 2.40 -5.71
N GLU A 64 11.36 3.28 -6.68
CA GLU A 64 12.12 4.52 -6.45
C GLU A 64 11.27 5.57 -5.73
N ILE A 65 9.98 5.62 -6.05
CA ILE A 65 8.99 6.47 -5.37
C ILE A 65 8.91 6.10 -3.88
N ALA A 66 8.87 4.81 -3.56
CA ALA A 66 8.75 4.33 -2.18
C ALA A 66 9.94 4.75 -1.29
N LYS A 67 11.17 4.81 -1.83
CA LYS A 67 12.34 5.29 -1.07
C LYS A 67 12.18 6.71 -0.53
N HIS A 68 11.35 7.52 -1.19
CA HIS A 68 11.13 8.91 -0.83
C HIS A 68 9.92 9.11 0.09
N ILE A 69 9.12 8.08 0.37
CA ILE A 69 7.96 8.12 1.27
C ILE A 69 8.25 7.23 2.48
N PRO A 70 8.88 7.76 3.55
CA PRO A 70 9.41 6.94 4.66
C PRO A 70 8.33 6.16 5.43
N SER A 71 7.09 6.62 5.39
CA SER A 71 5.94 6.03 6.06
C SER A 71 5.24 4.92 5.26
N LYS A 72 5.69 4.64 4.02
CA LYS A 72 5.06 3.64 3.14
C LYS A 72 6.11 2.73 2.51
N ASN A 73 5.88 1.43 2.55
CA ASN A 73 6.75 0.48 1.87
C ASN A 73 6.39 0.34 0.37
N VAL A 74 7.26 -0.32 -0.40
CA VAL A 74 7.09 -0.50 -1.86
C VAL A 74 5.74 -1.15 -2.21
N GLN A 75 5.29 -2.14 -1.43
CA GLN A 75 4.03 -2.85 -1.68
C GLN A 75 2.81 -1.95 -1.43
N GLN A 76 2.86 -1.09 -0.41
CA GLN A 76 1.82 -0.10 -0.11
C GLN A 76 1.76 0.97 -1.20
N VAL A 77 2.91 1.46 -1.66
CA VAL A 77 2.99 2.42 -2.78
C VAL A 77 2.45 1.79 -4.07
N ALA A 78 2.79 0.53 -4.34
CA ALA A 78 2.28 -0.18 -5.51
C ALA A 78 0.75 -0.39 -5.45
N SER A 79 0.23 -0.82 -4.30
CA SER A 79 -1.21 -0.97 -4.08
C SER A 79 -1.95 0.37 -4.20
N HIS A 80 -1.35 1.45 -3.71
CA HIS A 80 -1.91 2.80 -3.84
C HIS A 80 -1.93 3.27 -5.28
N ALA A 81 -0.80 3.13 -5.99
CA ALA A 81 -0.70 3.48 -7.40
C ALA A 81 -1.75 2.74 -8.23
N GLN A 82 -1.89 1.43 -8.05
CA GLN A 82 -2.91 0.64 -8.73
C GLN A 82 -4.32 1.18 -8.48
N LYS A 83 -4.71 1.38 -7.21
CA LYS A 83 -6.04 1.91 -6.85
C LYS A 83 -6.26 3.31 -7.40
N PHE A 84 -5.25 4.16 -7.33
CA PHE A 84 -5.29 5.52 -7.85
C PHE A 84 -5.55 5.53 -9.36
N PHE A 85 -4.77 4.79 -10.15
CA PHE A 85 -4.92 4.75 -11.61
C PHE A 85 -6.22 4.08 -12.05
N LEU A 86 -6.69 3.04 -11.36
CA LEU A 86 -7.99 2.42 -11.63
C LEU A 86 -9.15 3.40 -11.39
N ARG A 87 -9.13 4.13 -10.27
CA ARG A 87 -10.14 5.16 -9.97
C ARG A 87 -10.13 6.27 -11.02
N LEU A 88 -8.94 6.70 -11.42
CA LEU A 88 -8.77 7.72 -12.45
C LEU A 88 -9.38 7.26 -13.78
N GLY A 89 -9.08 6.03 -14.24
CA GLY A 89 -9.67 5.49 -15.47
C GLY A 89 -11.19 5.34 -15.41
N GLY A 90 -11.73 4.97 -14.24
CA GLY A 90 -13.18 4.96 -14.00
C GLY A 90 -13.80 6.35 -14.10
N TRP A 91 -13.13 7.37 -13.55
CA TRP A 91 -13.57 8.76 -13.67
C TRP A 91 -13.54 9.24 -15.12
N VAL A 92 -12.46 8.97 -15.86
CA VAL A 92 -12.34 9.36 -17.28
C VAL A 92 -13.49 8.78 -18.09
N ARG A 93 -13.75 7.48 -18.00
CA ARG A 93 -14.84 6.82 -18.74
C ARG A 93 -16.23 7.42 -18.44
N LYS A 94 -16.44 7.89 -17.21
CA LYS A 94 -17.74 8.43 -16.77
C LYS A 94 -17.93 9.90 -17.15
N ASN A 95 -16.85 10.70 -17.15
CA ASN A 95 -16.94 12.16 -17.23
C ASN A 95 -16.37 12.75 -18.52
N VAL A 96 -15.55 11.99 -19.25
CA VAL A 96 -14.90 12.44 -20.48
C VAL A 96 -15.38 11.60 -21.65
N ASP A 97 -15.92 12.28 -22.66
CA ASP A 97 -16.27 11.66 -23.93
C ASP A 97 -15.03 11.56 -24.81
N MET A 98 -14.47 10.35 -24.92
CA MET A 98 -13.25 10.07 -25.69
C MET A 98 -13.40 10.31 -27.20
N SER A 99 -14.62 10.42 -27.72
CA SER A 99 -14.86 10.71 -29.15
C SER A 99 -14.64 12.18 -29.50
N ARG A 100 -14.58 13.07 -28.51
CA ARG A 100 -14.36 14.50 -28.72
C ARG A 100 -12.87 14.82 -28.87
N ALA A 101 -12.55 15.72 -29.78
CA ALA A 101 -11.18 16.17 -30.04
C ALA A 101 -10.46 16.78 -28.82
N ASN A 102 -11.21 17.27 -27.81
CA ASN A 102 -10.68 17.89 -26.60
C ASN A 102 -10.61 16.95 -25.38
N ALA A 103 -10.85 15.64 -25.54
CA ALA A 103 -10.87 14.69 -24.44
C ALA A 103 -9.55 14.65 -23.65
N SER A 104 -8.41 14.62 -24.35
CA SER A 104 -7.08 14.62 -23.74
C SER A 104 -6.80 15.90 -22.94
N GLU A 105 -7.30 17.04 -23.41
CA GLU A 105 -7.16 18.34 -22.76
C GLU A 105 -8.01 18.40 -21.48
N GLN A 106 -9.24 17.87 -21.50
CA GLN A 106 -10.09 17.77 -20.31
C GLN A 106 -9.45 16.91 -19.22
N ILE A 107 -8.88 15.76 -19.60
CA ILE A 107 -8.15 14.87 -18.67
C ILE A 107 -6.92 15.60 -18.10
N SER A 108 -6.18 16.31 -18.97
CA SER A 108 -5.00 17.08 -18.59
C SER A 108 -5.31 18.18 -17.57
N GLN A 109 -6.38 18.94 -17.79
CA GLN A 109 -6.84 20.00 -16.90
C GLN A 109 -7.24 19.44 -15.53
N TYR A 110 -8.02 18.35 -15.50
CA TYR A 110 -8.44 17.70 -14.26
C TYR A 110 -7.25 17.19 -13.42
N LEU A 111 -6.29 16.53 -14.07
CA LEU A 111 -5.10 16.00 -13.41
C LEU A 111 -4.19 17.11 -12.89
N THR A 112 -4.07 18.21 -13.64
CA THR A 112 -3.31 19.40 -13.21
C THR A 112 -3.92 20.04 -11.97
N GLN A 113 -5.26 20.11 -11.88
CA GLN A 113 -5.97 20.60 -10.70
C GLN A 113 -5.69 19.73 -9.46
N HIS A 114 -5.51 18.41 -9.66
CA HIS A 114 -5.22 17.46 -8.59
C HIS A 114 -3.72 17.24 -8.34
N GLY A 115 -2.84 18.07 -8.91
CA GLY A 115 -1.41 18.10 -8.60
C GLY A 115 -0.51 17.24 -9.49
N LEU A 116 -1.06 16.54 -10.49
CA LEU A 116 -0.25 15.85 -11.52
C LEU A 116 0.15 16.83 -12.62
N LYS A 117 1.45 16.99 -12.83
CA LYS A 117 2.02 17.89 -13.83
C LYS A 117 3.07 17.16 -14.66
N GLY A 118 3.65 17.85 -15.66
CA GLY A 118 4.89 17.45 -16.33
C GLY A 118 4.87 16.09 -17.03
N GLU A 119 5.95 15.32 -16.89
CA GLU A 119 6.14 14.02 -17.53
C GLU A 119 5.17 12.96 -17.00
N GLY A 120 4.87 13.00 -15.70
CA GLY A 120 3.92 12.06 -15.09
C GLY A 120 2.51 12.21 -15.69
N LEU A 121 2.09 13.45 -15.94
CA LEU A 121 0.83 13.74 -16.62
C LEU A 121 0.78 13.15 -18.03
N LYS A 122 1.84 13.35 -18.82
CA LYS A 122 1.95 12.81 -20.18
C LYS A 122 1.86 11.28 -20.20
N GLN A 123 2.60 10.61 -19.30
CA GLN A 123 2.60 9.13 -19.23
C GLN A 123 1.25 8.53 -18.82
N VAL A 124 0.47 9.27 -18.03
CA VAL A 124 -0.87 8.86 -17.59
C VAL A 124 -1.89 9.07 -18.72
N ILE A 125 -1.84 10.22 -19.41
CA ILE A 125 -2.71 10.51 -20.56
C ILE A 125 -2.47 9.51 -21.70
N VAL A 126 -1.21 9.20 -22.03
CA VAL A 126 -0.87 8.22 -23.08
C VAL A 126 -1.51 6.86 -22.79
N SER A 127 -1.50 6.39 -21.53
CA SER A 127 -2.15 5.11 -21.19
C SER A 127 -3.68 5.09 -21.27
N PHE A 128 -4.33 6.25 -21.40
CA PHE A 128 -5.77 6.29 -21.69
C PHE A 128 -6.08 6.33 -23.18
N SER A 129 -5.08 6.57 -24.02
CA SER A 129 -5.22 6.57 -25.49
C SER A 129 -5.03 5.19 -26.12
N ASP A 130 -4.52 4.22 -25.35
CA ASP A 130 -4.25 2.84 -25.80
C ASP A 130 -5.45 1.88 -25.60
N TYR A 131 -6.63 2.39 -25.21
CA TYR A 131 -7.86 1.64 -24.96
C TYR A 131 -9.01 2.03 -25.89
#